data_AF-A0A316QCS6-F1
#
_entry.id   AF-A0A316QCS6-F1
#
_cell.length_a   1.000
_cell.length_b   1.000
_cell.length_c   1.000
_cell.angle_alpha   90.00
_cell.angle_beta   90.00
_cell.angle_gamma   90.00
#
_symmetry.space_group_name_H-M   'P 1'
#
loop_
_entity.id
_entity.type
_entity.pdbx_description
1 polymer ?
#
loop_
_entity_poly.entity_id
_entity_poly.type
_entity_poly.pdbx_seq_one_letter_code
_entity_poly.pdbx_strand_id
1 'polypeptide(L)' 'MDKNLTNSEIPLGLGMAFAQNIAAMEKFSTMSKIQQEEVIRRAQNIDSKAEMADFVQKLADSKSADR' A
#
# COMPACT_ATOMS: atom_id res chain seq x y z
N MET A 1 13.30 -21.43 13.12
CA MET A 1 11.97 -20.90 12.78
C MET A 1 12.16 -19.76 11.82
N ASP A 2 12.16 -20.11 10.54
CA ASP A 2 12.49 -19.22 9.44
C ASP A 2 11.23 -18.46 9.01
N LYS A 3 11.11 -17.21 9.46
CA LYS A 3 10.23 -16.21 8.84
C LYS A 3 11.03 -14.91 8.71
N ASN A 4 12.07 -14.96 7.88
CA ASN A 4 12.68 -13.75 7.34
C ASN A 4 11.66 -13.13 6.36
N LEU A 5 10.74 -12.31 6.88
CA LEU A 5 9.90 -11.37 6.11
C LEU A 5 10.78 -10.22 5.57
N THR A 6 11.86 -10.56 4.85
CA THR A 6 12.83 -9.62 4.27
C THR A 6 12.78 -9.62 2.76
N ASN A 7 11.63 -9.96 2.19
CA ASN A 7 11.26 -9.54 0.85
C ASN A 7 9.92 -8.82 0.99
N SER A 8 9.89 -7.54 0.64
CA SER A 8 8.69 -6.70 0.54
C SER A 8 7.76 -7.23 -0.55
N GLU A 9 7.25 -8.45 -0.38
CA GLU A 9 6.24 -9.03 -1.24
C GLU A 9 4.95 -8.27 -0.97
N ILE A 10 4.56 -7.43 -1.92
CA ILE A 10 3.29 -6.72 -1.86
C ILE A 10 2.18 -7.76 -1.69
N PRO A 11 1.37 -7.68 -0.61
CA PRO A 11 0.26 -8.60 -0.41
C PRO A 11 -0.62 -8.63 -1.67
N LEU A 12 -1.09 -9.80 -2.07
CA LEU A 12 -1.93 -9.96 -3.27
C LEU A 12 -3.11 -9.00 -3.30
N GLY A 13 -3.76 -8.80 -2.14
CA GLY A 13 -4.81 -7.79 -1.97
C GLY A 13 -4.35 -6.38 -2.29
N LEU A 14 -3.17 -5.99 -1.79
CA LEU A 14 -2.60 -4.66 -2.00
C LEU A 14 -2.21 -4.46 -3.46
N GLY A 15 -1.62 -5.48 -4.09
CA GLY A 15 -1.30 -5.46 -5.53
C GLY A 15 -2.54 -5.31 -6.40
N MET A 16 -3.63 -6.03 -6.08
CA MET A 16 -4.91 -5.88 -6.79
C MET A 16 -5.57 -4.52 -6.57
N ALA A 17 -5.42 -3.94 -5.37
CA ALA A 17 -5.96 -2.63 -5.07
C ALA A 17 -5.15 -1.51 -5.75
N PHE A 18 -3.82 -1.66 -5.87
CA PHE A 18 -2.98 -0.79 -6.70
C PHE A 18 -3.32 -0.89 -8.20
N ALA A 19 -3.58 -2.08 -8.73
CA ALA A 19 -3.99 -2.23 -10.12
C ALA A 19 -5.33 -1.52 -10.43
N GLN A 20 -6.22 -1.44 -9.44
CA GLN A 20 -7.49 -0.70 -9.54
C GLN A 20 -7.33 0.81 -9.28
N ASN A 21 -6.24 1.23 -8.63
CA ASN A 21 -5.95 2.61 -8.30
C ASN A 21 -4.50 2.97 -8.63
N ILE A 22 -4.26 3.24 -9.91
CA ILE A 22 -2.93 3.56 -10.45
C ILE A 22 -2.32 4.79 -9.76
N ALA A 23 -3.13 5.79 -9.40
CA ALA A 23 -2.64 6.97 -8.68
C ALA A 23 -2.03 6.60 -7.30
N ALA A 24 -2.64 5.63 -6.60
CA ALA A 24 -2.09 5.13 -5.36
C ALA A 24 -0.79 4.34 -5.56
N MET A 25 -0.71 3.58 -6.66
CA MET A 25 0.50 2.84 -7.05
C MET A 25 1.66 3.80 -7.37
N GLU A 26 1.40 4.85 -8.14
CA GLU A 26 2.41 5.89 -8.43
C GLU A 26 2.84 6.59 -7.15
N LYS A 27 1.89 6.92 -6.25
CA LYS A 27 2.23 7.49 -4.96
C LYS A 27 3.13 6.56 -4.15
N PHE A 28 2.78 5.27 -4.09
CA PHE A 28 3.59 4.25 -3.44
C PHE A 28 4.99 4.10 -4.07
N SER A 29 5.11 4.16 -5.40
CA SER A 29 6.41 4.05 -6.07
C SER A 29 7.33 5.23 -5.77
N THR A 30 6.77 6.42 -5.51
CA THR A 30 7.53 7.61 -5.09
C THR A 30 7.88 7.63 -3.60
N MET A 31 7.32 6.74 -2.79
CA MET A 31 7.61 6.66 -1.35
C MET A 31 8.99 6.04 -1.08
N SER A 32 9.63 6.47 0.01
CA SER A 32 10.86 5.85 0.48
C SER A 32 10.62 4.42 0.96
N LYS A 33 11.65 3.57 0.98
CA LYS A 33 11.54 2.17 1.46
C LYS A 33 10.82 2.04 2.81
N ILE A 34 11.17 2.87 3.79
CA ILE A 34 10.52 2.89 5.11
C ILE A 34 9.01 3.15 5.00
N GLN A 35 8.60 4.11 4.17
CA GLN A 35 7.18 4.42 3.96
C GLN A 35 6.45 3.28 3.22
N GLN A 36 7.10 2.67 2.22
CA GLN A 36 6.55 1.51 1.52
C GLN A 36 6.35 0.33 2.47
N GLU A 37 7.32 0.07 3.36
CA GLU A 37 7.22 -0.98 4.37
C GLU A 37 6.07 -0.72 5.36
N GLU A 38 5.87 0.52 5.81
CA GLU A 38 4.73 0.89 6.66
C GLU A 38 3.38 0.66 5.96
N VAL A 39 3.29 1.01 4.67
CA VAL A 39 2.10 0.75 3.86
C VAL A 39 1.84 -0.75 3.72
N ILE A 40 2.87 -1.55 3.46
CA ILE A 40 2.78 -3.01 3.37
C ILE A 40 2.34 -3.60 4.72
N ARG A 41 2.97 -3.19 5.83
CA ARG A 41 2.60 -3.62 7.18
C ARG A 41 1.15 -3.30 7.52
N ARG A 42 0.68 -2.09 7.20
CA ARG A 42 -0.74 -1.73 7.36
C ARG A 42 -1.65 -2.59 6.51
N ALA A 43 -1.32 -2.77 5.23
CA ALA A 43 -2.14 -3.58 4.32
C ALA A 43 -2.21 -5.06 4.75
N GLN A 44 -1.18 -5.60 5.39
CA GLN A 44 -1.19 -6.95 5.97
C GLN A 44 -2.16 -7.09 7.15
N ASN A 45 -2.54 -6.01 7.82
CA ASN A 45 -3.51 -5.99 8.91
C ASN A 45 -4.95 -5.71 8.44
N ILE A 46 -5.18 -5.61 7.12
CA ILE A 46 -6.51 -5.38 6.56
C ILE A 46 -7.09 -6.70 6.06
N ASP A 47 -8.15 -7.16 6.70
CA ASP A 47 -8.83 -8.43 6.36
C ASP A 47 -9.91 -8.26 5.28
N SER A 48 -10.33 -7.03 4.97
CA SER A 48 -11.42 -6.74 4.04
C SER A 48 -10.95 -6.08 2.75
N LYS A 49 -11.40 -6.59 1.59
CA LYS A 49 -11.14 -5.98 0.27
C LYS A 49 -11.60 -4.52 0.20
N ALA A 50 -12.75 -4.21 0.80
CA ALA A 50 -13.31 -2.86 0.80
C ALA A 50 -12.43 -1.88 1.60
N GLU A 51 -11.98 -2.28 2.80
CA GLU A 51 -11.06 -1.48 3.61
C GLU A 51 -9.71 -1.31 2.93
N MET A 52 -9.25 -2.33 2.19
CA MET A 52 -8.00 -2.24 1.45
C MET A 52 -8.12 -1.22 0.32
N ALA A 53 -9.22 -1.25 -0.45
CA ALA A 53 -9.49 -0.27 -1.50
C ALA A 53 -9.55 1.16 -0.93
N ASP A 54 -10.24 1.36 0.19
CA ASP A 54 -10.33 2.65 0.88
C ASP A 54 -8.95 3.12 1.38
N PHE A 55 -8.14 2.21 1.92
CA PHE A 55 -6.78 2.51 2.36
C PHE A 55 -5.89 3.02 1.22
N VAL A 56 -5.89 2.35 0.06
CA VAL A 56 -5.10 2.82 -1.09
C VAL A 56 -5.69 4.08 -1.71
N GLN A 57 -7.01 4.25 -1.69
CA GLN A 57 -7.66 5.48 -2.12
C GLN A 57 -7.21 6.68 -1.29
N LYS A 58 -7.14 6.52 0.04
CA LYS A 58 -6.58 7.53 0.96
C LYS A 58 -5.10 7.78 0.71
N LEU A 59 -4.34 6.75 0.35
CA LEU A 59 -2.93 6.88 -0.02
C LEU A 59 -2.75 7.79 -1.24
N ALA A 60 -3.60 7.62 -2.26
CA ALA A 60 -3.60 8.47 -3.45
C ALA A 60 -4.03 9.92 -3.13
N ASP A 61 -5.08 10.07 -2.33
CA ASP A 61 -5.67 11.38 -2.01
C ASP A 61 -4.79 12.24 -1.08
N SER A 62 -3.92 11.61 -0.28
CA SER A 62 -2.98 12.28 0.62
C SER A 62 -1.98 13.23 -0.08
N LYS A 63 -1.97 13.30 -1.41
CA LYS A 63 -1.28 14.34 -2.20
C LYS A 63 -2.24 15.39 -2.77
N SER A 64 -3.09 15.98 -1.93
CA SER A 64 -3.92 17.16 -2.29
C SER A 64 -3.63 18.42 -1.45
N ALA A 65 -2.71 18.36 -0.48
CA ALA A 65 -2.48 19.45 0.48
C ALA A 65 -1.18 20.27 0.26
N ASP A 66 -0.44 20.04 -0.82
CA ASP A 66 0.69 20.90 -1.21
C ASP A 66 0.35 21.55 -2.56
N ARG A 67 -0.42 22.64 -2.49
CA ARG A 67 -0.64 23.62 -3.55
C ARG A 67 -0.04 24.94 -3.11
#